data_AF-A0A2T3JNG8-F1
#
_entry.id   AF-A0A2T3JNG8-F1
#
_cell.length_a   1.000
_cell.length_b   1.000
_cell.length_c   1.000
_cell.angle_alpha   90.00
_cell.angle_beta   90.00
_cell.angle_gamma   90.00
#
_symmetry.space_group_name_H-M   'P 1'
#
loop_
_entity.id
_entity.type
_entity.pdbx_description
1 polymer ?
#
loop_
_entity_poly.entity_id
_entity_poly.type
_entity_poly.pdbx_seq_one_letter_code
_entity_poly.pdbx_strand_id
1 'polypeptide(L)' 'MDRYYARFSSNHPWLHLSFLAIVAAIFSISCYQLLVNEELIFAIGLVVPVVIIPLFAMAANYKRKYMHD' A
#
# COMPACT_ATOMS: atom_id res chain seq x y z
N MET A 1 3.12 14.11 -7.68
CA MET A 1 3.45 12.67 -7.63
C MET A 1 2.32 11.80 -8.19
N ASP A 2 1.08 12.24 -8.03
CA ASP A 2 -0.16 11.49 -8.29
C ASP A 2 -0.33 11.02 -9.74
N ARG A 3 0.06 11.85 -10.74
CA ARG A 3 0.00 11.48 -12.17
C ARG A 3 0.89 10.29 -12.53
N TYR A 4 2.10 10.25 -11.98
CA TYR A 4 3.12 9.28 -12.36
C TYR A 4 2.79 7.90 -11.76
N TYR A 5 2.41 7.88 -10.48
CA TYR A 5 2.00 6.65 -9.81
C TYR A 5 0.68 6.10 -10.36
N ALA A 6 -0.29 6.96 -10.72
CA ALA A 6 -1.52 6.52 -11.35
C ALA A 6 -1.29 5.90 -12.75
N ARG A 7 -0.42 6.51 -13.58
CA ARG A 7 0.00 5.91 -14.86
C ARG A 7 0.76 4.60 -14.67
N PHE A 8 1.68 4.54 -13.71
CA PHE A 8 2.43 3.33 -13.41
C PHE A 8 1.52 2.18 -12.96
N SER A 9 0.61 2.45 -12.02
CA SER A 9 -0.38 1.47 -11.54
C SER A 9 -1.29 0.98 -12.66
N SER A 10 -1.72 1.88 -13.56
CA SER A 10 -2.56 1.50 -14.70
C SER A 10 -1.80 0.73 -15.80
N ASN A 11 -0.53 1.07 -16.04
CA ASN A 11 0.29 0.44 -17.08
C ASN A 11 0.87 -0.91 -16.62
N HIS A 12 1.05 -1.10 -15.30
CA HIS A 12 1.59 -2.32 -14.70
C HIS A 12 0.72 -2.81 -13.53
N PRO A 13 -0.51 -3.27 -13.79
CA PRO A 13 -1.45 -3.70 -12.74
C PRO A 13 -0.89 -4.87 -11.92
N TRP A 14 -0.14 -5.78 -12.54
CA TRP A 14 0.51 -6.90 -11.86
C TRP A 14 1.59 -6.45 -10.88
N LEU A 15 2.42 -5.47 -11.24
CA LEU A 15 3.44 -4.91 -10.33
C LEU A 15 2.79 -4.18 -9.16
N HIS A 16 1.72 -3.44 -9.42
CA HIS A 16 0.96 -2.77 -8.37
C HIS A 16 0.29 -3.77 -7.42
N LEU A 17 -0.28 -4.85 -7.95
CA LEU A 17 -0.87 -5.93 -7.15
C LEU A 17 0.18 -6.63 -6.28
N SER A 18 1.35 -6.95 -6.84
CA SER A 18 2.46 -7.53 -6.08
C SER A 18 2.94 -6.59 -4.96
N PHE A 19 3.05 -5.30 -5.24
CA PHE A 19 3.42 -4.31 -4.24
C PHE A 19 2.38 -4.19 -3.12
N LEU A 20 1.09 -4.19 -3.47
CA LEU A 20 -0.01 -4.23 -2.50
C LEU A 20 0.03 -5.50 -1.65
N ALA A 21 0.27 -6.66 -2.27
CA ALA A 21 0.39 -7.94 -1.58
C ALA A 21 1.57 -7.95 -0.59
N ILE A 22 2.71 -7.39 -0.97
CA ILE A 22 3.87 -7.24 -0.08
C ILE A 22 3.53 -6.36 1.13
N VAL A 23 2.90 -5.21 0.91
CA VAL A 23 2.49 -4.30 2.00
C VAL A 23 1.49 -4.98 2.93
N ALA A 24 0.52 -5.71 2.38
CA ALA A 24 -0.46 -6.47 3.14
C ALA A 24 0.18 -7.62 3.94
N ALA A 25 1.16 -8.31 3.36
CA ALA A 25 1.92 -9.36 4.05
C ALA A 25 2.74 -8.78 5.22
N ILE A 26 3.46 -7.67 5.01
CA ILE A 26 4.21 -6.98 6.07
C ILE A 26 3.26 -6.59 7.21
N PHE A 27 2.12 -5.97 6.89
CA PHE A 27 1.13 -5.61 7.89
C PHE A 27 0.63 -6.83 8.67
N SER A 28 0.31 -7.92 7.98
CA SER A 28 -0.21 -9.15 8.60
C SER A 28 0.83 -9.80 9.52
N ILE A 29 2.09 -9.84 9.09
CA ILE A 29 3.21 -10.38 9.87
C ILE A 29 3.45 -9.51 11.10
N SER A 30 3.44 -8.17 10.95
CA SER A 30 3.61 -7.25 12.08
C SER A 30 2.48 -7.38 13.10
N CYS A 31 1.23 -7.48 12.65
CA CYS A 31 0.09 -7.75 13.53
C CYS A 31 0.24 -9.09 14.27
N TYR A 32 0.66 -10.15 13.56
CA TYR A 32 0.90 -11.46 14.17
C TYR A 32 2.03 -11.41 15.21
N GLN A 33 3.15 -10.77 14.89
CA GLN A 33 4.28 -10.62 15.81
C GLN A 33 3.93 -9.77 17.03
N LEU A 34 3.15 -8.70 16.84
CA LEU A 34 2.66 -7.86 17.93
C LEU A 34 1.73 -8.64 18.86
N LEU A 35 0.88 -9.51 18.32
CA LEU A 35 -0.01 -10.35 19.10
C LEU A 35 0.72 -11.46 19.87
N VAL A 36 1.71 -12.09 19.25
CA VAL A 36 2.42 -13.24 19.84
C VAL A 36 3.49 -12.83 20.84
N ASN A 37 4.22 -11.75 20.55
CA ASN A 37 5.35 -11.34 21.38
C ASN A 37 4.97 -10.21 22.36
N GLU A 38 3.83 -9.53 22.16
CA GLU A 38 3.39 -8.34 22.94
C GLU A 38 4.40 -7.18 22.97
N GLU A 39 5.40 -7.22 22.10
CA GLU A 39 6.47 -6.22 22.00
C GLU A 39 6.08 -5.12 21.01
N LEU A 40 6.02 -3.88 21.50
CA LEU A 40 5.68 -2.68 20.72
C LEU A 40 6.63 -2.42 19.53
N ILE A 41 7.83 -3.00 19.53
CA ILE A 41 8.78 -2.86 18.43
C ILE A 41 8.21 -3.39 17.10
N PHE A 42 7.32 -4.39 17.15
CA PHE A 42 6.67 -4.94 15.96
C PHE A 42 5.60 -4.00 15.37
N ALA A 43 5.13 -3.00 16.14
CA ALA A 43 4.20 -1.99 15.65
C ALA A 43 4.83 -1.05 14.60
N ILE A 44 6.16 -0.98 14.50
CA ILE A 44 6.86 -0.20 13.47
C ILE A 44 6.45 -0.62 12.06
N GLY A 45 6.18 -1.91 11.84
CA GLY A 45 5.71 -2.39 10.54
C GLY A 45 4.33 -1.85 10.13
N LEU A 46 3.55 -1.33 11.07
CA LEU A 46 2.27 -0.66 10.80
C LEU A 46 2.45 0.74 10.20
N VAL A 47 3.63 1.36 10.31
CA VAL A 47 3.93 2.65 9.68
C VAL A 47 3.96 2.53 8.16
N VAL A 48 4.37 1.36 7.65
CA VAL A 48 4.44 1.08 6.21
C VAL A 48 3.08 1.28 5.50
N PRO A 49 1.98 0.63 5.90
CA PRO A 49 0.68 0.87 5.29
C PRO A 49 0.17 2.31 5.52
N VAL A 50 0.46 2.94 6.67
CA VAL A 50 0.04 4.33 6.94
C VAL A 50 0.60 5.31 5.90
N VAL A 51 1.83 5.12 5.45
CA VAL A 51 2.47 5.98 4.42
C VAL A 51 2.00 5.61 3.02
N ILE A 52 1.79 4.32 2.75
CA ILE A 52 1.50 3.82 1.40
C ILE A 52 0.01 3.95 1.02
N ILE A 53 -0.92 3.78 1.96
CA ILE A 53 -2.36 3.88 1.70
C ILE A 53 -2.77 5.24 1.10
N PRO A 54 -2.30 6.40 1.61
CA PRO A 54 -2.59 7.69 0.99
C PRO A 54 -2.13 7.79 -0.46
N LEU A 55 -0.97 7.21 -0.81
CA LEU A 55 -0.46 7.20 -2.19
C LEU A 55 -1.37 6.39 -3.11
N PHE A 56 -1.87 5.24 -2.64
CA PHE A 56 -2.86 4.44 -3.38
C PHE A 56 -4.18 5.20 -3.53
N ALA A 57 -4.67 5.84 -2.48
CA ALA A 57 -5.91 6.62 -2.51
C ALA A 57 -5.81 7.80 -3.49
N MET A 58 -4.68 8.52 -3.51
CA MET A 58 -4.43 9.61 -4.46
C MET A 58 -4.39 9.09 -5.90
N ALA A 59 -3.73 7.96 -6.14
CA ALA A 59 -3.66 7.35 -7.47
C ALA A 59 -5.02 6.86 -7.98
N ALA A 60 -5.82 6.23 -7.11
CA ALA A 60 -7.17 5.79 -7.42
C ALA A 60 -8.08 6.99 -7.75
N ASN A 61 -8.01 8.07 -6.96
CA ASN A 61 -8.74 9.31 -7.25
C ASN A 61 -8.30 9.94 -8.57
N TYR A 62 -7.00 9.93 -8.86
CA TYR A 62 -6.47 10.45 -10.13
C TYR A 62 -6.98 9.62 -11.32
N LYS A 63 -6.92 8.29 -11.23
CA LYS A 63 -7.46 7.40 -12.27
C LYS A 63 -8.94 7.69 -12.49
N ARG A 64 -9.76 7.71 -11.44
CA ARG A 64 -11.21 8.00 -11.52
C ARG A 64 -11.53 9.37 -12.15
N LYS A 65 -10.69 10.38 -11.92
CA LYS A 65 -10.94 11.76 -12.39
C LYS A 65 -10.42 12.04 -13.81
N TYR A 66 -9.37 11.34 -14.26
CA TYR A 66 -8.66 11.70 -15.49
C TYR A 66 -8.46 10.54 -16.47
N MET A 67 -8.68 9.31 -16.03
CA MET A 67 -8.67 8.11 -16.86
C MET A 67 -10.08 7.54 -16.77
N HIS A 68 -10.98 8.14 -17.55
CA HIS A 68 -12.29 7.55 -17.83
C HIS A 68 -12.04 6.30 -18.67
N ASP A 69 -11.84 5.17 -18.00
CA ASP A 69 -11.79 3.84 -18.60
C ASP A 69 -12.82 2.98 -17.87
#